data_AF-A0A6J6ZL42-F1
#
_entry.id   AF-A0A6J6ZL42-F1
#
_cell.length_a   1.000
_cell.length_b   1.000
_cell.length_c   1.000
_cell.angle_alpha   90.00
_cell.angle_beta   90.00
_cell.angle_gamma   90.00
#
_symmetry.space_group_name_H-M   'P 1'
#
loop_
_entity.id
_entity.type
_entity.pdbx_description
1 polymer ?
#
loop_
_entity_poly.entity_id
_entity_poly.type
_entity_poly.pdbx_seq_one_letter_code
_entity_poly.pdbx_strand_id
1 'polypeptide(L)'
;MVRVTGNFASEGPLHPAARQALLAAFDQGWADPKKLSQSSSKAAILRNQALENIASRLAISVDSIEVLGEPSLGHYLSIAGLFTPSSPFAYSSIDKGKIRAIARSHTSDVKELAVNDAGAIQGLNQVADGSVLSMQCANGETGIIQDSWDQIGGGVRIAIDATSSGARLALPPRWNTALFDAASWNGPSGLAIMAIRDRSTYSYPLPRIAPISSPGSYSLPLLIASALALENFTEESPALRQYAIAQLSKIDGIGVVAPHSQSMPHLLSLVLDGVSGEAVVRELAAQGIDVDSGSACSPQDLQPSHVLAAMGYETTGHVRLTLHEGTTEKEISSLANSLSVVLQKLRG
;
A
#
# COMPACT_ATOMS: atom_id res chain seq x y z
N MET A 1 -27.39 2.53 1.48
CA MET A 1 -26.49 1.37 1.61
C MET A 1 -25.56 1.70 2.76
N VAL A 2 -25.59 0.93 3.85
CA VAL A 2 -24.72 1.14 5.02
C VAL A 2 -23.27 0.89 4.56
N ARG A 3 -22.33 1.78 4.89
CA ARG A 3 -20.91 1.53 4.59
C ARG A 3 -20.47 0.31 5.40
N VAL A 4 -19.83 -0.65 4.74
CA VAL A 4 -19.17 -1.79 5.42
C VAL A 4 -17.79 -1.38 5.92
N THR A 5 -17.20 -0.33 5.33
CA THR A 5 -15.94 0.27 5.75
C THR A 5 -16.19 1.38 6.78
N GLY A 6 -15.34 1.39 7.80
CA GLY A 6 -15.40 2.30 8.93
C GLY A 6 -14.90 3.72 8.64
N ASN A 7 -15.00 4.60 9.63
CA ASN A 7 -14.75 6.04 9.46
C ASN A 7 -13.25 6.40 9.35
N PHE A 8 -12.38 5.57 9.94
CA PHE A 8 -10.92 5.77 9.96
C PHE A 8 -10.09 4.48 9.78
N ALA A 9 -10.72 3.40 9.31
CA ALA A 9 -10.05 2.12 9.05
C ALA A 9 -9.27 2.14 7.72
N SER A 10 -8.33 1.22 7.52
CA SER A 10 -7.43 1.21 6.37
C SER A 10 -8.16 0.99 5.04
N GLU A 11 -9.26 0.23 5.07
CA GLU A 11 -10.07 -0.04 3.90
C GLU A 11 -10.94 1.17 3.53
N GLY A 12 -10.53 1.88 2.47
CA GLY A 12 -11.35 2.92 1.88
C GLY A 12 -12.59 2.35 1.16
N PRO A 13 -13.70 3.12 1.09
CA PRO A 13 -14.84 2.73 0.27
C PRO A 13 -14.45 2.69 -1.21
N LEU A 14 -15.09 1.81 -1.97
CA LEU A 14 -14.97 1.79 -3.43
C LEU A 14 -15.45 3.14 -4.01
N HIS A 15 -14.64 3.73 -4.89
CA HIS A 15 -14.99 5.01 -5.52
C HIS A 15 -16.35 4.90 -6.27
N PRO A 16 -17.25 5.91 -6.16
CA PRO A 16 -18.58 5.84 -6.77
C PRO A 16 -18.57 5.53 -8.27
N ALA A 17 -17.63 6.12 -9.02
CA ALA A 17 -17.48 5.85 -10.45
C ALA A 17 -17.09 4.37 -10.73
N ALA A 18 -16.18 3.81 -9.92
CA ALA A 18 -15.78 2.42 -10.04
C ALA A 18 -16.93 1.46 -9.70
N ARG A 19 -17.72 1.79 -8.67
CA ARG A 19 -18.94 1.03 -8.31
C ARG A 19 -19.95 1.03 -9.46
N GLN A 20 -20.23 2.19 -10.05
CA GLN A 20 -21.16 2.29 -11.18
C GLN A 20 -20.67 1.48 -12.38
N ALA A 21 -19.37 1.55 -12.68
CA ALA A 21 -18.75 0.78 -13.75
C ALA A 21 -18.87 -0.73 -13.52
N LEU A 22 -18.62 -1.22 -12.29
CA LEU A 22 -18.75 -2.64 -11.96
C LEU A 22 -20.18 -3.16 -12.09
N LEU A 23 -21.18 -2.38 -11.67
CA LEU A 23 -22.57 -2.79 -11.83
C LEU A 23 -22.96 -2.88 -13.31
N ALA A 24 -22.66 -1.82 -14.08
CA ALA A 24 -22.87 -1.82 -15.52
C ALA A 24 -22.12 -2.98 -16.21
N ALA A 25 -20.94 -3.31 -15.69
CA ALA A 25 -20.16 -4.44 -16.14
C ALA A 25 -20.87 -5.76 -15.93
N PHE A 26 -21.25 -6.08 -14.72
CA PHE A 26 -21.87 -7.37 -14.44
C PHE A 26 -23.23 -7.53 -15.13
N ASP A 27 -23.96 -6.44 -15.34
CA ASP A 27 -25.24 -6.47 -16.06
C ASP A 27 -25.07 -6.75 -17.56
N GLN A 28 -24.04 -6.21 -18.21
CA GLN A 28 -23.83 -6.35 -19.66
C GLN A 28 -23.08 -7.63 -20.06
N GLY A 29 -22.33 -8.21 -19.13
CA GLY A 29 -21.43 -9.33 -19.42
C GLY A 29 -20.21 -8.92 -20.26
N TRP A 30 -19.20 -9.79 -20.34
CA TRP A 30 -17.92 -9.45 -20.98
C TRP A 30 -17.42 -10.56 -21.87
N ALA A 31 -17.14 -10.20 -23.13
CA ALA A 31 -16.46 -11.09 -24.05
C ALA A 31 -14.95 -11.12 -23.75
N ASP A 32 -14.32 -12.24 -24.10
CA ASP A 32 -12.87 -12.35 -24.08
C ASP A 32 -12.26 -11.42 -25.14
N PRO A 33 -11.45 -10.40 -24.74
CA PRO A 33 -10.90 -9.41 -25.67
C PRO A 33 -9.92 -10.01 -26.71
N LYS A 34 -9.52 -11.28 -26.57
CA LYS A 34 -8.64 -11.97 -27.51
C LYS A 34 -9.38 -12.61 -28.69
N LYS A 35 -10.71 -12.67 -28.68
CA LYS A 35 -11.52 -13.32 -29.73
C LYS A 35 -11.89 -12.34 -30.86
N LEU A 36 -12.31 -12.88 -32.01
CA LEU A 36 -12.55 -12.12 -33.25
C LEU A 36 -13.97 -11.52 -33.39
N SER A 37 -14.81 -11.56 -32.34
CA SER A 37 -16.20 -11.07 -32.43
C SER A 37 -16.32 -9.57 -32.15
N GLN A 38 -17.41 -8.93 -32.59
CA GLN A 38 -17.67 -7.51 -32.32
C GLN A 38 -17.65 -7.19 -30.81
N SER A 39 -18.25 -8.04 -29.98
CA SER A 39 -18.23 -7.88 -28.52
C SER A 39 -16.81 -7.97 -27.95
N SER A 40 -15.97 -8.83 -28.53
CA SER A 40 -14.57 -8.98 -28.13
C SER A 40 -13.74 -7.74 -28.51
N SER A 41 -13.97 -7.17 -29.70
CA SER A 41 -13.33 -5.91 -30.12
C SER A 41 -13.71 -4.76 -29.19
N LYS A 42 -14.98 -4.65 -28.77
CA LYS A 42 -15.41 -3.65 -27.78
C LYS A 42 -14.71 -3.84 -26.43
N ALA A 43 -14.63 -5.09 -25.95
CA ALA A 43 -13.92 -5.42 -24.71
C ALA A 43 -12.42 -5.06 -24.80
N ALA A 44 -11.78 -5.29 -25.96
CA ALA A 44 -10.39 -4.93 -26.19
C ALA A 44 -10.17 -3.41 -26.18
N ILE A 45 -11.07 -2.62 -26.76
CA ILE A 45 -11.02 -1.15 -26.71
C ILE A 45 -11.09 -0.66 -25.26
N LEU A 46 -12.07 -1.14 -24.48
CA LEU A 46 -12.23 -0.74 -23.08
C LEU A 46 -11.01 -1.14 -22.23
N ARG A 47 -10.47 -2.33 -22.47
CA ARG A 47 -9.22 -2.78 -21.81
C ARG A 47 -8.08 -1.83 -22.13
N ASN A 48 -7.87 -1.48 -23.40
CA ASN A 48 -6.75 -0.63 -23.81
C ASN A 48 -6.90 0.79 -23.24
N GLN A 49 -8.10 1.36 -23.25
CA GLN A 49 -8.40 2.65 -22.60
C GLN A 49 -8.11 2.62 -21.10
N ALA A 50 -8.48 1.53 -20.41
CA ALA A 50 -8.18 1.37 -18.99
C ALA A 50 -6.67 1.32 -18.73
N LEU A 51 -5.90 0.62 -19.57
CA LEU A 51 -4.44 0.56 -19.46
C LEU A 51 -3.78 1.92 -19.74
N GLU A 52 -4.25 2.66 -20.74
CA GLU A 52 -3.77 4.02 -21.06
C GLU A 52 -4.03 4.99 -19.91
N ASN A 53 -5.23 4.94 -19.32
CA ASN A 53 -5.60 5.75 -18.16
C ASN A 53 -4.69 5.45 -16.96
N ILE A 54 -4.52 4.17 -16.62
CA ILE A 54 -3.66 3.72 -15.52
C ILE A 54 -2.21 4.16 -15.77
N ALA A 55 -1.69 3.93 -16.97
CA ALA A 55 -0.33 4.32 -17.34
C ALA A 55 -0.08 5.82 -17.14
N SER A 56 -0.98 6.65 -17.67
CA SER A 56 -0.92 8.11 -17.55
C SER A 56 -0.95 8.57 -16.10
N ARG A 57 -1.87 8.05 -15.29
CA ARG A 57 -2.06 8.46 -13.89
C ARG A 57 -0.97 7.95 -12.95
N LEU A 58 -0.37 6.80 -13.23
CA LEU A 58 0.78 6.27 -12.47
C LEU A 58 2.13 6.73 -13.02
N ALA A 59 2.14 7.57 -14.08
CA ALA A 59 3.35 8.04 -14.76
C ALA A 59 4.30 6.91 -15.22
N ILE A 60 3.72 5.82 -15.72
CA ILE A 60 4.43 4.67 -16.31
C ILE A 60 4.02 4.50 -17.77
N SER A 61 4.79 3.73 -18.54
CA SER A 61 4.43 3.43 -19.93
C SER A 61 3.47 2.24 -20.01
N VAL A 62 2.56 2.25 -20.99
CA VAL A 62 1.55 1.18 -21.18
C VAL A 62 2.20 -0.19 -21.40
N ASP A 63 3.32 -0.25 -22.11
CA ASP A 63 4.07 -1.49 -22.38
C ASP A 63 4.74 -2.09 -21.13
N SER A 64 4.94 -1.29 -20.09
CA SER A 64 5.46 -1.73 -18.79
C SER A 64 4.42 -2.44 -17.95
N ILE A 65 3.12 -2.28 -18.24
CA ILE A 65 2.03 -2.78 -17.38
C ILE A 65 1.84 -4.30 -17.51
N GLU A 66 1.80 -4.95 -16.36
CA GLU A 66 1.29 -6.31 -16.13
C GLU A 66 0.12 -6.24 -15.14
N VAL A 67 -1.06 -6.67 -15.59
CA VAL A 67 -2.25 -6.70 -14.74
C VAL A 67 -2.29 -8.02 -13.97
N LEU A 68 -2.40 -7.92 -12.65
CA LEU A 68 -2.43 -9.07 -11.75
C LEU A 68 -3.83 -9.23 -11.16
N GLY A 69 -4.48 -10.36 -11.41
CA GLY A 69 -5.74 -10.74 -10.76
C GLY A 69 -5.57 -11.36 -9.37
N GLU A 70 -4.33 -11.64 -8.96
CA GLU A 70 -3.99 -12.10 -7.61
C GLU A 70 -2.94 -11.14 -7.03
N PRO A 71 -3.36 -10.05 -6.36
CA PRO A 71 -2.46 -9.08 -5.75
C PRO A 71 -1.45 -9.70 -4.77
N SER A 72 -1.81 -10.81 -4.11
CA SER A 72 -0.95 -11.48 -3.13
C SER A 72 0.34 -12.02 -3.75
N LEU A 73 0.32 -12.36 -5.04
CA LEU A 73 1.51 -12.79 -5.78
C LEU A 73 2.39 -11.63 -6.26
N GLY A 74 1.87 -10.39 -6.27
CA GLY A 74 2.54 -9.25 -6.88
C GLY A 74 3.92 -8.97 -6.29
N HIS A 75 4.08 -9.01 -4.98
CA HIS A 75 5.38 -8.79 -4.31
C HIS A 75 6.41 -9.84 -4.69
N TYR A 76 5.98 -11.11 -4.79
CA TYR A 76 6.88 -12.17 -5.23
C TYR A 76 7.27 -11.99 -6.69
N LEU A 77 6.32 -11.72 -7.59
CA LEU A 77 6.62 -11.52 -9.01
C LEU A 77 7.54 -10.32 -9.24
N SER A 78 7.28 -9.18 -8.58
CA SER A 78 8.06 -7.96 -8.76
C SER A 78 9.50 -8.08 -8.28
N ILE A 79 9.73 -8.83 -7.19
CA ILE A 79 11.06 -9.06 -6.61
C ILE A 79 11.76 -10.23 -7.29
N ALA A 80 11.13 -11.41 -7.29
CA ALA A 80 11.77 -12.64 -7.75
C ALA A 80 12.06 -12.61 -9.25
N GLY A 81 11.28 -11.87 -10.02
CA GLY A 81 11.58 -11.70 -11.44
C GLY A 81 12.82 -10.88 -11.74
N LEU A 82 13.39 -10.19 -10.75
CA LEU A 82 14.68 -9.51 -10.85
C LEU A 82 15.84 -10.39 -10.38
N PHE A 83 15.64 -11.55 -9.77
CA PHE A 83 16.78 -12.34 -9.29
C PHE A 83 17.56 -12.99 -10.44
N THR A 84 18.87 -13.08 -10.25
CA THR A 84 19.74 -14.10 -10.87
C THR A 84 20.11 -15.14 -9.82
N PRO A 85 20.62 -16.33 -10.21
CA PRO A 85 20.94 -17.40 -9.26
C PRO A 85 21.86 -17.02 -8.09
N SER A 86 22.67 -15.96 -8.24
CA SER A 86 23.64 -15.49 -7.26
C SER A 86 23.39 -14.06 -6.78
N SER A 87 22.22 -13.48 -7.06
CA SER A 87 21.92 -12.10 -6.68
C SER A 87 21.72 -12.00 -5.16
N PRO A 88 22.47 -11.13 -4.45
CA PRO A 88 22.10 -10.77 -3.09
C PRO A 88 20.73 -10.08 -3.07
N PHE A 89 20.05 -10.15 -1.94
CA PHE A 89 18.77 -9.49 -1.72
C PHE A 89 18.86 -8.53 -0.53
N ALA A 90 18.35 -7.31 -0.71
CA ALA A 90 18.22 -6.34 0.36
C ALA A 90 16.76 -5.91 0.51
N TYR A 91 16.32 -5.73 1.76
CA TYR A 91 14.98 -5.24 2.09
C TYR A 91 15.03 -4.41 3.37
N SER A 92 14.00 -3.61 3.63
CA SER A 92 13.92 -2.81 4.85
C SER A 92 13.27 -3.55 6.01
N SER A 93 13.71 -3.33 7.24
CA SER A 93 13.06 -3.88 8.43
C SER A 93 11.61 -3.40 8.62
N ILE A 94 11.20 -2.34 7.91
CA ILE A 94 9.80 -1.84 7.88
C ILE A 94 9.01 -2.32 6.65
N ASP A 95 9.55 -3.21 5.82
CA ASP A 95 8.82 -3.78 4.69
C ASP A 95 7.73 -4.76 5.14
N LYS A 96 6.74 -4.99 4.26
CA LYS A 96 5.61 -5.89 4.53
C LYS A 96 6.07 -7.30 4.84
N GLY A 97 5.32 -8.02 5.69
CA GLY A 97 5.65 -9.39 6.12
C GLY A 97 5.93 -10.37 4.96
N LYS A 98 5.26 -10.21 3.82
CA LYS A 98 5.53 -11.01 2.60
C LYS A 98 6.90 -10.78 1.98
N ILE A 99 7.45 -9.58 2.04
CA ILE A 99 8.83 -9.30 1.60
C ILE A 99 9.82 -10.01 2.53
N ARG A 100 9.56 -9.98 3.84
CA ARG A 100 10.35 -10.73 4.83
C ARG A 100 10.28 -12.24 4.60
N ALA A 101 9.12 -12.75 4.21
CA ALA A 101 8.96 -14.17 3.84
C ALA A 101 9.78 -14.52 2.59
N ILE A 102 9.77 -13.65 1.56
CA ILE A 102 10.64 -13.79 0.38
C ILE A 102 12.11 -13.82 0.81
N ALA A 103 12.52 -12.89 1.69
CA ALA A 103 13.87 -12.82 2.22
C ALA A 103 14.31 -14.12 2.89
N ARG A 104 13.47 -14.69 3.77
CA ARG A 104 13.76 -15.96 4.46
C ARG A 104 13.87 -17.16 3.50
N SER A 105 13.17 -17.10 2.37
CA SER A 105 13.22 -18.16 1.34
C SER A 105 14.35 -17.97 0.32
N HIS A 106 15.02 -16.81 0.33
CA HIS A 106 16.10 -16.50 -0.59
C HIS A 106 17.37 -17.28 -0.23
N THR A 107 18.07 -17.80 -1.23
CA THR A 107 19.19 -18.73 -1.01
C THR A 107 20.56 -18.06 -1.05
N SER A 108 20.67 -16.87 -1.66
CA SER A 108 21.88 -16.05 -1.66
C SER A 108 21.87 -15.09 -0.47
N ASP A 109 22.92 -14.27 -0.34
CA ASP A 109 23.05 -13.29 0.75
C ASP A 109 21.83 -12.38 0.88
N VAL A 110 21.35 -12.22 2.12
CA VAL A 110 20.22 -11.35 2.46
C VAL A 110 20.68 -10.28 3.44
N LYS A 111 20.38 -9.02 3.14
CA LYS A 111 20.66 -7.86 4.00
C LYS A 111 19.36 -7.16 4.39
N GLU A 112 19.04 -7.20 5.68
CA GLU A 112 17.99 -6.36 6.25
C GLU A 112 18.56 -4.97 6.58
N LEU A 113 17.95 -3.92 6.03
CA LEU A 113 18.31 -2.53 6.26
C LEU A 113 17.51 -1.98 7.45
N ALA A 114 18.22 -1.41 8.41
CA ALA A 114 17.60 -0.77 9.57
C ALA A 114 16.94 0.57 9.18
N VAL A 115 16.17 1.10 10.12
CA VAL A 115 15.45 2.37 10.04
C VAL A 115 15.69 3.16 11.34
N ASN A 116 15.68 4.48 11.26
CA ASN A 116 15.73 5.35 12.44
C ASN A 116 14.32 5.64 13.02
N ASP A 117 14.28 6.37 14.12
CA ASP A 117 13.02 6.83 14.74
C ASP A 117 12.17 7.71 13.83
N ALA A 118 12.77 8.42 12.88
CA ALA A 118 12.08 9.19 11.86
C ALA A 118 11.48 8.34 10.72
N GLY A 119 11.66 7.01 10.73
CA GLY A 119 11.16 6.09 9.70
C GLY A 119 11.98 6.05 8.42
N ALA A 120 13.16 6.67 8.38
CA ALA A 120 14.05 6.70 7.23
C ALA A 120 14.96 5.47 7.19
N ILE A 121 15.01 4.79 6.04
CA ILE A 121 15.86 3.61 5.81
C ILE A 121 17.34 4.02 5.80
N GLN A 122 18.16 3.23 6.51
CA GLN A 122 19.60 3.48 6.68
C GLN A 122 20.44 2.50 5.85
N GLY A 123 21.63 2.94 5.43
CA GLY A 123 22.62 2.06 4.79
C GLY A 123 22.33 1.69 3.33
N LEU A 124 21.51 2.48 2.62
CA LEU A 124 21.22 2.29 1.19
C LEU A 124 22.48 2.31 0.32
N ASN A 125 23.44 3.16 0.67
CA ASN A 125 24.77 3.24 0.03
C ASN A 125 25.67 2.02 0.27
N GLN A 126 25.28 1.13 1.20
CA GLN A 126 26.01 -0.10 1.50
C GLN A 126 25.36 -1.34 0.86
N VAL A 127 24.35 -1.17 0.02
CA VAL A 127 23.78 -2.26 -0.78
C VAL A 127 24.74 -2.55 -1.93
N ALA A 128 25.22 -3.79 -2.02
CA ALA A 128 26.21 -4.18 -3.02
C ALA A 128 25.63 -4.13 -4.45
N ASP A 129 26.47 -3.80 -5.43
CA ASP A 129 26.09 -3.90 -6.84
C ASP A 129 25.71 -5.35 -7.22
N GLY A 130 24.78 -5.49 -8.15
CA GLY A 130 24.19 -6.78 -8.54
C GLY A 130 23.04 -7.25 -7.64
N SER A 131 22.88 -6.63 -6.46
CA SER A 131 21.75 -6.93 -5.56
C SER A 131 20.40 -6.56 -6.17
N VAL A 132 19.36 -7.24 -5.70
CA VAL A 132 17.98 -6.76 -5.81
C VAL A 132 17.60 -6.11 -4.49
N LEU A 133 17.09 -4.88 -4.53
CA LEU A 133 16.58 -4.13 -3.39
C LEU A 133 15.06 -4.04 -3.48
N SER A 134 14.35 -4.56 -2.48
CA SER A 134 12.95 -4.23 -2.25
C SER A 134 12.85 -2.98 -1.38
N MET A 135 12.06 -2.00 -1.80
CA MET A 135 11.85 -0.77 -1.02
C MET A 135 10.48 -0.17 -1.29
N GLN A 136 9.76 0.16 -0.22
CA GLN A 136 8.48 0.86 -0.32
C GLN A 136 8.64 2.37 -0.57
N CYS A 137 7.73 2.98 -1.34
CA CYS A 137 7.69 4.44 -1.51
C CYS A 137 7.29 5.16 -0.22
N ALA A 138 6.29 4.61 0.45
CA ALA A 138 5.82 5.09 1.73
C ALA A 138 5.35 3.91 2.57
N ASN A 139 5.54 3.99 3.88
CA ASN A 139 5.13 2.94 4.78
C ASN A 139 3.61 2.94 4.98
N GLY A 140 2.98 1.77 4.80
CA GLY A 140 1.54 1.61 4.95
C GLY A 140 1.01 1.62 6.38
N GLU A 141 1.87 1.57 7.39
CA GLU A 141 1.47 1.68 8.80
C GLU A 141 1.64 3.10 9.33
N THR A 142 2.77 3.74 9.04
CA THR A 142 3.12 5.07 9.59
C THR A 142 2.85 6.22 8.63
N GLY A 143 2.71 5.93 7.34
CA GLY A 143 2.59 6.93 6.27
C GLY A 143 3.91 7.54 5.81
N ILE A 144 5.03 7.25 6.49
CA ILE A 144 6.31 7.92 6.26
C ILE A 144 6.83 7.64 4.84
N ILE A 145 7.21 8.71 4.14
CA ILE A 145 7.69 8.69 2.76
C ILE A 145 9.21 8.53 2.75
N GLN A 146 9.72 7.64 1.89
CA GLN A 146 11.16 7.49 1.67
C GLN A 146 11.66 8.43 0.58
N ASP A 147 12.76 9.14 0.83
CA ASP A 147 13.32 10.16 -0.07
C ASP A 147 14.76 9.89 -0.52
N SER A 148 15.48 9.01 0.18
CA SER A 148 16.92 8.77 0.04
C SER A 148 17.31 7.86 -1.15
N TRP A 149 16.56 7.96 -2.26
CA TRP A 149 16.73 7.14 -3.46
C TRP A 149 18.07 7.34 -4.18
N ASP A 150 18.65 8.53 -4.04
CA ASP A 150 19.93 8.94 -4.61
C ASP A 150 21.13 8.19 -3.99
N GLN A 151 20.96 7.62 -2.79
CA GLN A 151 22.01 6.85 -2.11
C GLN A 151 22.20 5.44 -2.70
N ILE A 152 21.27 4.96 -3.54
CA ILE A 152 21.27 3.59 -4.06
C ILE A 152 22.28 3.45 -5.22
N GLY A 153 23.23 2.52 -5.08
CA GLY A 153 24.27 2.23 -6.06
C GLY A 153 23.74 1.93 -7.48
N GLY A 154 24.53 2.26 -8.50
CA GLY A 154 24.17 2.13 -9.92
C GLY A 154 23.85 0.70 -10.38
N GLY A 155 24.52 -0.30 -9.80
CA GLY A 155 24.35 -1.71 -10.13
C GLY A 155 23.22 -2.41 -9.37
N VAL A 156 22.50 -1.71 -8.49
CA VAL A 156 21.37 -2.26 -7.73
C VAL A 156 20.10 -2.22 -8.57
N ARG A 157 19.39 -3.34 -8.63
CA ARG A 157 18.06 -3.44 -9.25
C ARG A 157 16.99 -3.21 -8.18
N ILE A 158 16.02 -2.36 -8.47
CA ILE A 158 15.07 -1.86 -7.47
C ILE A 158 13.67 -2.38 -7.79
N ALA A 159 13.09 -3.14 -6.86
CA ALA A 159 11.70 -3.52 -6.82
C ALA A 159 10.94 -2.60 -5.85
N ILE A 160 10.05 -1.78 -6.40
CA ILE A 160 9.33 -0.78 -5.63
C ILE A 160 8.00 -1.34 -5.12
N ASP A 161 7.77 -1.22 -3.81
CA ASP A 161 6.44 -1.39 -3.23
C ASP A 161 5.71 -0.03 -3.17
N ALA A 162 4.85 0.21 -4.15
CA ALA A 162 3.96 1.36 -4.20
C ALA A 162 2.52 0.98 -3.82
N THR A 163 2.30 -0.19 -3.20
CA THR A 163 0.94 -0.68 -2.89
C THR A 163 0.23 0.15 -1.82
N SER A 164 0.97 0.89 -0.99
CA SER A 164 0.40 1.81 -0.01
C SER A 164 0.36 3.26 -0.52
N SER A 165 1.34 3.70 -1.30
CA SER A 165 1.35 5.05 -1.87
C SER A 165 0.36 5.22 -3.02
N GLY A 166 0.15 4.15 -3.81
CA GLY A 166 -0.69 4.19 -4.98
C GLY A 166 -0.27 5.30 -5.94
N ALA A 167 -1.26 6.10 -6.34
CA ALA A 167 -1.06 7.25 -7.22
C ALA A 167 -0.62 8.53 -6.51
N ARG A 168 -0.53 8.55 -5.17
CA ARG A 168 -0.18 9.75 -4.39
C ARG A 168 1.30 10.12 -4.50
N LEU A 169 2.15 9.17 -4.88
CA LEU A 169 3.59 9.40 -5.04
C LEU A 169 4.04 8.91 -6.40
N ALA A 170 4.76 9.78 -7.10
CA ALA A 170 5.46 9.38 -8.31
C ALA A 170 6.56 8.36 -7.99
N LEU A 171 6.83 7.47 -8.93
CA LEU A 171 7.99 6.59 -8.83
C LEU A 171 9.29 7.41 -8.85
N PRO A 172 10.34 6.98 -8.11
CA PRO A 172 11.65 7.59 -8.19
C PRO A 172 12.25 7.41 -9.60
N PRO A 173 13.28 8.19 -9.98
CA PRO A 173 13.85 8.15 -11.33
C PRO A 173 14.41 6.77 -11.75
N ARG A 174 14.88 5.98 -10.78
CA ARG A 174 15.43 4.64 -10.98
C ARG A 174 14.55 3.58 -10.34
N TRP A 175 14.09 2.65 -11.16
CA TRP A 175 13.33 1.47 -10.75
C TRP A 175 13.42 0.39 -11.83
N ASN A 176 13.17 -0.87 -11.48
CA ASN A 176 13.13 -1.99 -12.42
C ASN A 176 11.74 -2.61 -12.45
N THR A 177 11.15 -2.83 -11.27
CA THR A 177 9.74 -3.18 -11.12
C THR A 177 9.08 -2.26 -10.11
N ALA A 178 7.78 -2.04 -10.25
CA ALA A 178 6.95 -1.36 -9.26
C ALA A 178 5.62 -2.09 -9.12
N LEU A 179 5.12 -2.22 -7.90
CA LEU A 179 3.85 -2.86 -7.62
C LEU A 179 2.87 -1.87 -7.00
N PHE A 180 1.67 -1.82 -7.57
CA PHE A 180 0.58 -0.97 -7.13
C PHE A 180 -0.65 -1.83 -6.81
N ASP A 181 -1.42 -1.43 -5.82
CA ASP A 181 -2.70 -2.05 -5.46
C ASP A 181 -3.84 -1.09 -5.78
N ALA A 182 -4.87 -1.55 -6.51
CA ALA A 182 -5.99 -0.69 -6.87
C ALA A 182 -6.75 -0.15 -5.66
N ALA A 183 -6.75 -0.85 -4.53
CA ALA A 183 -7.38 -0.39 -3.31
C ALA A 183 -6.75 0.92 -2.77
N SER A 184 -5.48 1.20 -3.10
CA SER A 184 -4.79 2.41 -2.63
C SER A 184 -5.36 3.71 -3.20
N TRP A 185 -6.11 3.66 -4.31
CA TRP A 185 -6.84 4.80 -4.90
C TRP A 185 -8.35 4.55 -4.95
N ASN A 186 -8.89 3.82 -3.97
CA ASN A 186 -10.32 3.49 -3.88
C ASN A 186 -10.85 2.68 -5.08
N GLY A 187 -9.97 1.97 -5.79
CA GLY A 187 -10.36 0.94 -6.74
C GLY A 187 -10.81 -0.35 -6.03
N PRO A 188 -11.34 -1.33 -6.78
CA PRO A 188 -11.75 -2.60 -6.20
C PRO A 188 -10.55 -3.43 -5.73
N SER A 189 -10.74 -4.16 -4.63
CA SER A 189 -9.82 -5.21 -4.21
C SER A 189 -9.74 -6.34 -5.24
N GLY A 190 -8.60 -7.05 -5.29
CA GLY A 190 -8.41 -8.19 -6.19
C GLY A 190 -7.82 -7.81 -7.55
N LEU A 191 -7.31 -6.58 -7.70
CA LEU A 191 -6.54 -6.16 -8.87
C LEU A 191 -5.30 -5.39 -8.44
N ALA A 192 -4.14 -5.81 -8.93
CA ALA A 192 -2.89 -5.09 -8.79
C ALA A 192 -2.28 -4.78 -10.17
N ILE A 193 -1.47 -3.74 -10.22
CA ILE A 193 -0.70 -3.34 -11.40
C ILE A 193 0.77 -3.53 -11.06
N MET A 194 1.45 -4.40 -11.79
CA MET A 194 2.90 -4.51 -11.72
C MET A 194 3.49 -3.85 -12.95
N ALA A 195 4.37 -2.87 -12.76
CA ALA A 195 5.13 -2.26 -13.85
C ALA A 195 6.50 -2.94 -13.97
N ILE A 196 6.94 -3.25 -15.18
CA ILE A 196 8.28 -3.74 -15.51
C ILE A 196 8.91 -2.74 -16.47
N ARG A 197 9.94 -2.01 -16.01
CA ARG A 197 10.55 -0.92 -16.79
C ARG A 197 11.28 -1.42 -18.03
N ASP A 198 12.03 -2.50 -17.88
CA ASP A 198 12.78 -3.14 -18.95
C ASP A 198 12.64 -4.66 -18.85
N ARG A 199 11.85 -5.23 -19.77
CA ARG A 199 11.55 -6.67 -19.82
C ARG A 199 12.78 -7.53 -20.11
N SER A 200 13.85 -6.97 -20.67
CA SER A 200 15.10 -7.72 -20.88
C SER A 200 15.81 -8.06 -19.58
N THR A 201 15.52 -7.30 -18.51
CA THR A 201 16.10 -7.48 -17.17
C THR A 201 15.19 -8.26 -16.21
N TYR A 202 14.06 -8.77 -16.69
CA TYR A 202 13.06 -9.48 -15.91
C TYR A 202 12.86 -10.92 -16.41
N SER A 203 12.81 -11.88 -15.49
CA SER A 203 12.46 -13.28 -15.79
C SER A 203 11.22 -13.69 -15.02
N TYR A 204 10.26 -14.35 -15.65
CA TYR A 204 9.10 -14.87 -14.93
C TYR A 204 9.54 -15.99 -13.94
N PRO A 205 9.31 -15.81 -12.62
CA PRO A 205 9.90 -16.66 -11.60
C PRO A 205 9.09 -17.94 -11.30
N LEU A 206 7.94 -18.13 -11.95
CA LEU A 206 7.08 -19.30 -11.82
C LEU A 206 7.25 -20.24 -13.03
N PRO A 207 6.76 -21.49 -12.97
CA PRO A 207 6.83 -22.42 -14.10
C PRO A 207 6.32 -21.79 -15.41
N ARG A 208 7.14 -21.87 -16.45
CA ARG A 208 6.87 -21.24 -17.74
C ARG A 208 6.08 -22.16 -18.66
N ILE A 209 4.95 -21.64 -19.14
CA ILE A 209 4.16 -22.24 -20.22
C ILE A 209 4.29 -21.48 -21.54
N ALA A 210 4.86 -20.27 -21.50
CA ALA A 210 5.03 -19.34 -22.61
C ALA A 210 5.95 -18.17 -22.19
N PRO A 211 6.38 -17.29 -23.11
CA PRO A 211 7.07 -16.04 -22.78
C PRO A 211 6.09 -15.03 -22.16
N ILE A 212 5.72 -15.27 -20.90
CA ILE A 212 4.82 -14.44 -20.09
C ILE A 212 5.60 -13.76 -18.97
N SER A 213 5.05 -12.66 -18.43
CA SER A 213 5.61 -11.96 -17.26
C SER A 213 4.71 -12.05 -16.02
N SER A 214 3.48 -12.52 -16.19
CA SER A 214 2.47 -12.74 -15.16
C SER A 214 1.58 -13.95 -15.53
N PRO A 215 0.83 -14.54 -14.58
CA PRO A 215 -0.12 -15.63 -14.86
C PRO A 215 -1.21 -15.28 -15.89
N GLY A 216 -1.51 -13.98 -16.06
CA GLY A 216 -2.40 -13.47 -17.10
C GLY A 216 -3.91 -13.60 -16.84
N SER A 217 -4.32 -14.22 -15.73
CA SER A 217 -5.72 -14.26 -15.29
C SER A 217 -6.07 -13.01 -14.46
N TYR A 218 -6.95 -12.17 -14.97
CA TYR A 218 -7.53 -11.05 -14.24
C TYR A 218 -8.95 -10.74 -14.73
N SER A 219 -9.71 -10.02 -13.90
CA SER A 219 -11.07 -9.59 -14.22
C SER A 219 -11.05 -8.28 -15.00
N LEU A 220 -11.55 -8.29 -16.25
CA LEU A 220 -11.71 -7.08 -17.06
C LEU A 220 -12.62 -6.03 -16.40
N PRO A 221 -13.76 -6.39 -15.77
CA PRO A 221 -14.55 -5.46 -14.96
C PRO A 221 -13.73 -4.75 -13.88
N LEU A 222 -12.91 -5.50 -13.13
CA LEU A 222 -12.08 -4.91 -12.08
C LEU A 222 -11.05 -3.95 -12.67
N LEU A 223 -10.41 -4.29 -13.79
CA LEU A 223 -9.48 -3.39 -14.49
C LEU A 223 -10.13 -2.06 -14.88
N ILE A 224 -11.30 -2.11 -15.52
CA ILE A 224 -12.02 -0.89 -15.96
C ILE A 224 -12.43 -0.05 -14.74
N ALA A 225 -12.93 -0.69 -13.69
CA ALA A 225 -13.32 -0.01 -12.46
C ALA A 225 -12.12 0.61 -11.74
N SER A 226 -10.98 -0.08 -11.69
CA SER A 226 -9.74 0.45 -11.12
C SER A 226 -9.23 1.67 -11.89
N ALA A 227 -9.34 1.67 -13.22
CA ALA A 227 -8.98 2.82 -14.04
C ALA A 227 -9.92 4.01 -13.78
N LEU A 228 -11.23 3.79 -13.69
CA LEU A 228 -12.19 4.85 -13.40
C LEU A 228 -12.08 5.39 -11.96
N ALA A 229 -11.74 4.54 -10.98
CA ALA A 229 -11.38 5.01 -9.64
C ALA A 229 -10.16 5.95 -9.71
N LEU A 230 -9.10 5.51 -10.38
CA LEU A 230 -7.86 6.26 -10.51
C LEU A 230 -8.02 7.57 -11.28
N GLU A 231 -8.86 7.59 -12.32
CA GLU A 231 -9.16 8.80 -13.10
C GLU A 231 -9.79 9.91 -12.26
N ASN A 232 -10.62 9.51 -11.29
CA ASN A 232 -11.39 10.39 -10.42
C ASN A 232 -10.79 10.51 -9.01
N PHE A 233 -9.65 9.87 -8.77
CA PHE A 233 -9.01 9.86 -7.47
C PHE A 233 -8.52 11.27 -7.11
N THR A 234 -8.86 11.71 -5.90
CA THR A 234 -8.40 12.98 -5.34
C THR A 234 -7.56 12.71 -4.09
N GLU A 235 -6.41 13.39 -3.99
CA GLU A 235 -5.57 13.28 -2.81
C GLU A 235 -6.19 13.98 -1.62
N GLU A 236 -6.02 13.39 -0.43
CA GLU A 236 -6.48 13.98 0.81
C GLU A 236 -5.65 15.22 1.16
N SER A 237 -6.30 16.21 1.78
CA SER A 237 -5.65 17.46 2.14
C SER A 237 -4.59 17.26 3.23
N PRO A 238 -3.32 17.68 3.02
CA PRO A 238 -2.31 17.68 4.08
C PRO A 238 -2.72 18.54 5.29
N ALA A 239 -3.55 19.56 5.09
CA ALA A 239 -4.06 20.41 6.17
C ALA A 239 -4.95 19.61 7.15
N LEU A 240 -5.71 18.63 6.63
CA LEU A 240 -6.57 17.79 7.46
C LEU A 240 -5.74 16.86 8.36
N ARG A 241 -4.63 16.33 7.83
CA ARG A 241 -3.65 15.58 8.63
C ARG A 241 -3.04 16.43 9.74
N GLN A 242 -2.63 17.66 9.42
CA GLN A 242 -2.08 18.59 10.41
C GLN A 242 -3.11 18.94 11.48
N TYR A 243 -4.36 19.14 11.09
CA TYR A 243 -5.47 19.33 12.04
C TYR A 243 -5.63 18.12 12.97
N ALA A 244 -5.64 16.90 12.42
CA ALA A 244 -5.72 15.68 13.22
C ALA A 244 -4.56 15.56 14.21
N ILE A 245 -3.32 15.78 13.78
CA ILE A 245 -2.15 15.80 14.67
C ILE A 245 -2.34 16.83 15.77
N ALA A 246 -2.77 18.05 15.44
CA ALA A 246 -2.97 19.12 16.41
C ALA A 246 -4.08 18.82 17.43
N GLN A 247 -5.15 18.12 17.05
CA GLN A 247 -6.20 17.72 18.01
C GLN A 247 -5.77 16.55 18.89
N LEU A 248 -5.18 15.51 18.28
CA LEU A 248 -4.79 14.29 18.99
C LEU A 248 -3.64 14.53 19.97
N SER A 249 -2.69 15.40 19.61
CA SER A 249 -1.54 15.76 20.46
C SER A 249 -1.91 16.57 21.71
N LYS A 250 -3.17 17.04 21.83
CA LYS A 250 -3.67 17.70 23.05
C LYS A 250 -4.10 16.70 24.12
N ILE A 251 -4.23 15.42 23.77
CA ILE A 251 -4.69 14.37 24.67
C ILE A 251 -3.47 13.77 25.37
N ASP A 252 -3.50 13.75 26.70
CA ASP A 252 -2.40 13.24 27.50
C ASP A 252 -2.14 11.74 27.23
N GLY A 253 -0.87 11.36 27.13
CA GLY A 253 -0.42 10.00 26.81
C GLY A 253 -0.77 9.54 25.38
N ILE A 254 -0.86 10.45 24.41
CA ILE A 254 -0.84 10.12 22.98
C ILE A 254 0.45 10.65 22.35
N GLY A 255 1.25 9.73 21.80
CA GLY A 255 2.37 10.06 20.92
C GLY A 255 1.98 9.86 19.45
N VAL A 256 2.24 10.86 18.61
CA VAL A 256 2.21 10.66 17.15
C VAL A 256 3.55 10.08 16.72
N VAL A 257 3.53 9.00 15.92
CA VAL A 257 4.75 8.39 15.40
C VAL A 257 5.39 9.32 14.36
N ALA A 258 6.67 9.62 14.53
CA ALA A 258 7.47 10.50 13.67
C ALA A 258 6.71 11.76 13.17
N PRO A 259 6.25 12.66 14.06
CA PRO A 259 5.32 13.74 13.70
C PRO A 259 5.91 14.78 12.74
N HIS A 260 7.24 14.84 12.65
CA HIS A 260 7.98 15.76 11.80
C HIS A 260 8.45 15.14 10.48
N SER A 261 8.28 13.82 10.30
CA SER A 261 8.63 13.15 9.05
C SER A 261 7.64 13.47 7.95
N GLN A 262 8.13 13.56 6.71
CA GLN A 262 7.26 13.66 5.55
C GLN A 262 6.42 12.38 5.45
N SER A 263 5.11 12.52 5.34
CA SER A 263 4.16 11.40 5.42
C SER A 263 3.00 11.62 4.46
N MET A 264 2.41 10.51 4.01
CA MET A 264 1.18 10.52 3.23
C MET A 264 0.06 11.23 4.01
N PRO A 265 -0.78 12.02 3.32
CA PRO A 265 -1.77 12.89 3.97
C PRO A 265 -2.91 12.12 4.64
N HIS A 266 -3.17 10.88 4.23
CA HIS A 266 -4.24 10.06 4.77
C HIS A 266 -3.84 9.20 5.96
N LEU A 267 -2.54 8.97 6.22
CA LEU A 267 -2.14 8.05 7.29
C LEU A 267 -1.59 8.78 8.52
N LEU A 268 -2.03 8.32 9.68
CA LEU A 268 -1.48 8.67 10.98
C LEU A 268 -1.31 7.40 11.82
N SER A 269 -0.16 7.29 12.49
CA SER A 269 0.11 6.24 13.48
C SER A 269 0.31 6.88 14.85
N LEU A 270 -0.33 6.30 15.86
CA LEU A 270 -0.35 6.76 17.24
C LEU A 270 0.15 5.68 18.17
N VAL A 271 0.84 6.11 19.23
CA VAL A 271 1.22 5.30 20.38
C VAL A 271 0.45 5.83 21.58
N LEU A 272 -0.33 4.96 22.21
CA LEU A 272 -1.19 5.31 23.35
C LEU A 272 -0.60 4.73 24.63
N ASP A 273 -0.20 5.60 25.56
CA ASP A 273 0.54 5.18 26.74
C ASP A 273 -0.33 4.40 27.73
N GLY A 274 0.21 3.33 28.30
CA GLY A 274 -0.43 2.57 29.38
C GLY A 274 -1.69 1.79 29.00
N VAL A 275 -2.00 1.66 27.70
CA VAL A 275 -3.18 0.92 27.23
C VAL A 275 -2.83 -0.02 26.07
N SER A 276 -3.67 -1.04 25.88
CA SER A 276 -3.61 -1.91 24.69
C SER A 276 -4.36 -1.26 23.53
N GLY A 277 -3.73 -1.21 22.35
CA GLY A 277 -4.36 -0.73 21.12
C GLY A 277 -5.63 -1.50 20.78
N GLU A 278 -5.66 -2.82 21.01
CA GLU A 278 -6.85 -3.65 20.80
C GLU A 278 -8.02 -3.23 21.70
N ALA A 279 -7.74 -2.93 22.98
CA ALA A 279 -8.76 -2.48 23.91
C ALA A 279 -9.35 -1.13 23.47
N VAL A 280 -8.49 -0.21 23.00
CA VAL A 280 -8.92 1.09 22.46
C VAL A 280 -9.80 0.92 21.23
N VAL A 281 -9.40 0.08 20.26
CA VAL A 281 -10.21 -0.19 19.06
C VAL A 281 -11.58 -0.75 19.43
N ARG A 282 -11.65 -1.71 20.35
CA ARG A 282 -12.92 -2.31 20.80
C ARG A 282 -13.85 -1.29 21.45
N GLU A 283 -13.30 -0.40 22.29
CA GLU A 283 -14.06 0.64 22.97
C GLU A 283 -14.54 1.74 22.02
N LEU A 284 -13.74 2.12 21.02
CA LEU A 284 -14.15 3.04 19.95
C LEU A 284 -15.21 2.42 19.04
N ALA A 285 -15.06 1.14 18.68
CA ALA A 285 -16.04 0.42 17.86
C ALA A 285 -17.40 0.33 18.57
N ALA A 286 -17.42 0.15 19.90
CA ALA A 286 -18.64 0.19 20.70
C ALA A 286 -19.34 1.57 20.66
N GLN A 287 -18.62 2.63 20.29
CA GLN A 287 -19.14 3.99 20.06
C GLN A 287 -19.44 4.28 18.58
N GLY A 288 -19.29 3.29 17.69
CA GLY A 288 -19.48 3.44 16.24
C GLY A 288 -18.32 4.14 15.53
N ILE A 289 -17.12 4.11 16.12
CA ILE A 289 -15.89 4.67 15.55
C ILE A 289 -14.94 3.52 15.25
N ASP A 290 -14.69 3.31 13.97
CA ASP A 290 -13.76 2.27 13.50
C ASP A 290 -12.39 2.86 13.22
N VAL A 291 -11.36 2.24 13.78
CA VAL A 291 -9.92 2.53 13.61
C VAL A 291 -9.18 1.21 13.52
N ASP A 292 -7.94 1.21 13.03
CA ASP A 292 -7.11 0.01 13.06
C ASP A 292 -6.14 0.01 14.24
N SER A 293 -5.68 -1.18 14.60
CA SER A 293 -4.51 -1.35 15.47
C SER A 293 -3.57 -2.38 14.88
N GLY A 294 -2.27 -2.15 15.03
CA GLY A 294 -1.23 -3.06 14.55
C GLY A 294 -1.28 -4.46 15.19
N SER A 295 -2.01 -4.64 16.30
CA SER A 295 -2.20 -5.92 16.99
C SER A 295 -3.57 -6.56 16.76
N ALA A 296 -4.51 -5.91 16.06
CA ALA A 296 -5.93 -6.29 16.10
C ALA A 296 -6.42 -7.15 14.91
N CYS A 297 -5.63 -7.36 13.85
CA CYS A 297 -6.17 -7.85 12.57
C CYS A 297 -6.22 -9.38 12.38
N SER A 298 -5.59 -10.22 13.20
CA SER A 298 -5.90 -11.66 13.20
C SER A 298 -5.36 -12.36 14.46
N PRO A 299 -6.02 -13.40 15.00
CA PRO A 299 -5.50 -14.17 16.15
C PRO A 299 -4.16 -14.85 15.90
N GLN A 300 -3.72 -14.96 14.63
CA GLN A 300 -2.44 -15.54 14.22
C GLN A 300 -1.35 -14.47 14.04
N ASP A 301 -1.74 -13.19 13.89
CA ASP A 301 -0.87 -12.02 13.75
C ASP A 301 -0.89 -11.10 14.98
N LEU A 302 -1.20 -11.64 16.18
CA LEU A 302 -1.07 -10.94 17.48
C LEU A 302 0.39 -10.53 17.82
N GLN A 303 1.27 -10.48 16.83
CA GLN A 303 2.61 -9.95 16.97
C GLN A 303 2.53 -8.42 17.00
N PRO A 304 3.22 -7.76 17.94
CA PRO A 304 3.32 -6.31 17.92
C PRO A 304 3.88 -5.80 16.59
N SER A 305 3.53 -4.56 16.20
CA SER A 305 3.98 -4.00 14.92
C SER A 305 5.50 -4.02 14.80
N HIS A 306 6.02 -4.83 13.87
CA HIS A 306 7.45 -4.89 13.61
C HIS A 306 7.98 -3.57 13.04
N VAL A 307 7.12 -2.78 12.40
CA VAL A 307 7.45 -1.46 11.88
C VAL A 307 7.77 -0.50 13.03
N LEU A 308 6.85 -0.35 14.00
CA LEU A 308 7.08 0.52 15.16
C LEU A 308 8.26 0.02 16.00
N ALA A 309 8.37 -1.30 16.20
CA ALA A 309 9.51 -1.88 16.91
C ALA A 309 10.84 -1.55 16.21
N ALA A 310 10.92 -1.64 14.89
CA ALA A 310 12.11 -1.29 14.12
C ALA A 310 12.46 0.20 14.19
N MET A 311 11.45 1.06 14.36
CA MET A 311 11.62 2.50 14.58
C MET A 311 11.89 2.87 16.05
N GLY A 312 11.86 1.91 16.98
CA GLY A 312 12.09 2.14 18.41
C GLY A 312 10.90 2.72 19.18
N TYR A 313 9.67 2.60 18.64
CA TYR A 313 8.44 2.98 19.32
C TYR A 313 7.80 1.83 20.09
N GLU A 314 7.07 2.18 21.15
CA GLU A 314 6.21 1.23 21.86
C GLU A 314 5.09 0.70 20.96
N THR A 315 4.89 -0.62 20.97
CA THR A 315 3.96 -1.29 20.06
C THR A 315 2.61 -1.61 20.69
N THR A 316 2.54 -1.68 22.03
CA THR A 316 1.36 -2.15 22.77
C THR A 316 0.14 -1.26 22.55
N GLY A 317 0.35 0.06 22.56
CA GLY A 317 -0.68 1.07 22.36
C GLY A 317 -0.84 1.53 20.91
N HIS A 318 -0.37 0.77 19.92
CA HIS A 318 -0.37 1.21 18.53
C HIS A 318 -1.78 1.25 17.92
N VAL A 319 -2.20 2.43 17.47
CA VAL A 319 -3.43 2.66 16.71
C VAL A 319 -3.11 3.39 15.42
N ARG A 320 -3.75 3.01 14.32
CA ARG A 320 -3.63 3.66 13.01
C ARG A 320 -4.95 4.32 12.63
N LEU A 321 -4.84 5.51 12.06
CA LEU A 321 -5.96 6.27 11.54
C LEU A 321 -5.74 6.53 10.06
N THR A 322 -6.77 6.23 9.27
CA THR A 322 -6.83 6.56 7.86
C THR A 322 -7.85 7.66 7.64
N LEU A 323 -7.44 8.81 7.11
CA LEU A 323 -8.34 9.87 6.67
C LEU A 323 -8.79 9.55 5.25
N HIS A 324 -10.09 9.44 5.02
CA HIS A 324 -10.62 9.18 3.69
C HIS A 324 -11.02 10.48 2.99
N GLU A 325 -11.26 10.38 1.69
CA GLU A 325 -11.94 11.44 0.96
C GLU A 325 -13.28 11.80 1.65
N GLY A 326 -13.46 13.09 1.94
CA GLY A 326 -14.64 13.62 2.62
C GLY A 326 -14.58 13.60 4.14
N THR A 327 -13.52 13.08 4.77
CA THR A 327 -13.33 13.22 6.23
C THR A 327 -13.28 14.71 6.61
N THR A 328 -14.00 15.06 7.68
CA THR A 328 -14.18 16.45 8.14
C THR A 328 -13.44 16.72 9.45
N GLU A 329 -13.08 17.99 9.68
CA GLU A 329 -12.53 18.44 10.98
C GLU A 329 -13.45 18.12 12.16
N LYS A 330 -14.77 18.12 11.92
CA LYS A 330 -15.77 17.76 12.93
C LYS A 330 -15.69 16.28 13.32
N GLU A 331 -15.54 15.38 12.34
CA GLU A 331 -15.35 13.96 12.62
C GLU A 331 -14.04 13.70 13.36
N ILE A 332 -12.96 14.39 13.00
CA ILE A 332 -11.67 14.33 13.71
C ILE A 332 -11.81 14.83 15.15
N SER A 333 -12.52 15.94 15.36
CA SER A 333 -12.80 16.45 16.71
C SER A 333 -13.61 15.47 17.54
N SER A 334 -14.61 14.82 16.92
CA SER A 334 -15.41 13.79 17.58
C SER A 334 -14.56 12.58 17.97
N LEU A 335 -13.68 12.12 17.07
CA LEU A 335 -12.72 11.06 17.33
C LEU A 335 -11.81 11.42 18.50
N ALA A 336 -11.22 12.61 18.50
CA ALA A 336 -10.33 13.07 19.58
C ALA A 336 -11.04 13.09 20.95
N ASN A 337 -12.29 13.57 20.99
CA ASN A 337 -13.09 13.56 22.22
C ASN A 337 -13.39 12.13 22.69
N SER A 338 -13.85 11.25 21.80
CA SER A 338 -14.11 9.84 22.13
C SER A 338 -12.84 9.13 22.60
N LEU A 339 -11.70 9.36 21.92
CA LEU A 339 -10.43 8.76 22.28
C LEU A 339 -9.96 9.21 23.67
N SER A 340 -10.11 10.50 24.00
CA SER A 340 -9.80 11.01 25.35
C SER A 340 -10.61 10.31 26.44
N VAL A 341 -11.92 10.13 26.24
CA VAL A 341 -12.81 9.42 27.18
C VAL A 341 -12.43 7.94 27.30
N VAL A 342 -12.12 7.28 26.18
CA VAL A 342 -11.69 5.88 26.17
C VAL A 342 -10.37 5.69 26.92
N LEU A 343 -9.39 6.58 26.71
CA LEU A 343 -8.12 6.51 27.42
C LEU A 343 -8.27 6.71 28.93
N GLN A 344 -9.09 7.67 29.36
CA GLN A 344 -9.40 7.85 30.78
C GLN A 344 -10.02 6.58 31.38
N LYS A 345 -11.04 6.01 30.72
CA LYS A 345 -11.70 4.78 31.15
C LYS A 345 -10.73 3.59 31.27
N LEU A 346 -9.84 3.42 30.30
CA LEU A 346 -8.91 2.29 30.27
C LEU A 346 -7.74 2.43 31.24
N ARG A 347 -7.36 3.66 31.62
CA ARG A 347 -6.27 3.93 32.57
C ARG A 347 -6.72 3.91 34.03
N GLY A 348 -8.02 4.12 34.30
CA GLY A 348 -8.59 4.14 35.65
C GLY A 348 -8.82 5.55 36.17
#